data_AF-A0A2R4JWJ2-F1
#
_entry.id   AF-A0A2R4JWJ2-F1
#
_cell.length_a   1.000
_cell.length_b   1.000
_cell.length_c   1.000
_cell.angle_alpha   90.00
_cell.angle_beta   90.00
_cell.angle_gamma   90.00
#
_symmetry.space_group_name_H-M   'P 1'
#
loop_
_entity.id
_entity.type
_entity.pdbx_description
1 polymer ?
#
loop_
_entity_poly.entity_id
_entity_poly.type
_entity_poly.pdbx_seq_one_letter_code
_entity_poly.pdbx_strand_id
1 'polypeptide(L)'
;MQAHLAEDFHDHNRPAGFGDEASDRDVLVMLLTALAAAFPDGRHTIERLTPVGTAEALLYRRFSGTAFLGAVAAGARVDFAGTDLSAAGSGAFTAQRHVEDLLTLTGQPRPHHTGS
;
A
#
# COMPACT_ATOMS: atom_id res chain seq x y z
N MET A 1 11.08 -2.43 10.35
CA MET A 1 10.11 -1.32 10.31
C MET A 1 9.12 -1.57 11.44
N GLN A 2 9.00 -0.67 12.42
CA GLN A 2 8.00 -0.82 13.48
C GLN A 2 6.71 -0.16 12.99
N ALA A 3 5.69 -0.95 12.71
CA ALA A 3 4.41 -0.41 12.27
C ALA A 3 3.71 0.23 13.48
N HIS A 4 3.39 1.53 13.41
CA HIS A 4 2.65 2.26 14.44
C HIS A 4 1.15 1.93 14.36
N LEU A 5 0.80 0.65 14.31
CA LEU A 5 -0.59 0.17 14.26
C LEU A 5 -1.02 -0.25 15.66
N ALA A 6 -2.26 0.10 16.04
CA ALA A 6 -2.88 -0.38 17.25
C ALA A 6 -3.10 -1.91 17.18
N GLU A 7 -3.21 -2.57 18.33
CA GLU A 7 -3.50 -4.01 18.39
C GLU A 7 -4.85 -4.35 17.77
N ASP A 8 -5.83 -3.46 17.93
CA ASP A 8 -7.18 -3.52 17.39
C ASP A 8 -7.34 -2.76 16.07
N PHE A 9 -6.24 -2.54 15.34
CA PHE A 9 -6.27 -1.85 14.05
C PHE A 9 -7.28 -2.50 13.09
N HIS A 10 -8.07 -1.67 12.40
CA HIS A 10 -9.07 -2.11 11.45
C HIS A 10 -8.82 -1.60 10.02
N ASP A 11 -8.76 -2.52 9.06
CA ASP A 11 -8.66 -2.20 7.64
C ASP A 11 -10.02 -2.36 6.96
N HIS A 12 -10.67 -1.24 6.66
CA HIS A 12 -11.95 -1.24 5.97
C HIS A 12 -11.86 -1.75 4.52
N ASN A 13 -10.66 -1.86 3.97
CA ASN A 13 -10.37 -2.34 2.62
C ASN A 13 -9.54 -3.62 2.65
N ARG A 14 -9.58 -4.38 3.76
CA ARG A 14 -8.91 -5.68 3.89
C ARG A 14 -9.20 -6.54 2.65
N PRO A 15 -8.16 -7.04 1.95
CA PRO A 15 -8.37 -7.91 0.79
C PRO A 15 -9.09 -9.20 1.16
N ALA A 16 -9.95 -9.67 0.27
CA ALA A 16 -10.58 -10.98 0.40
C ALA A 16 -9.53 -12.12 0.29
N GLY A 17 -9.84 -13.29 0.86
CA GLY A 17 -8.98 -14.48 0.79
C GLY A 17 -8.08 -14.71 2.00
N PHE A 18 -8.01 -13.74 2.91
CA PHE A 18 -7.45 -13.96 4.26
C PHE A 18 -8.59 -14.39 5.19
N GLY A 19 -8.47 -15.56 5.82
CA GLY A 19 -9.47 -16.06 6.76
C GLY A 19 -9.71 -15.11 7.94
N ASP A 20 -10.87 -15.24 8.57
CA ASP A 20 -11.34 -14.33 9.65
C ASP A 20 -10.47 -14.39 10.92
N GLU A 21 -9.66 -15.44 11.07
CA GLU A 21 -8.75 -15.61 12.21
C GLU A 21 -7.54 -14.67 12.17
N ALA A 22 -7.13 -14.20 11.00
CA ALA A 22 -6.01 -13.27 10.88
C ALA A 22 -6.47 -11.84 11.16
N SER A 23 -5.78 -11.12 12.05
CA SER A 23 -6.11 -9.71 12.33
C SER A 23 -5.84 -8.81 11.11
N ASP A 24 -6.53 -7.69 10.97
CA ASP A 24 -6.27 -6.73 9.89
C ASP A 24 -4.84 -6.18 9.95
N ARG A 25 -4.33 -6.01 11.17
CA ARG A 25 -2.94 -5.62 11.41
C ARG A 25 -1.95 -6.61 10.80
N ASP A 26 -2.15 -7.91 11.05
CA ASP A 26 -1.24 -8.95 10.57
C ASP A 26 -1.29 -9.06 9.04
N VAL A 27 -2.49 -8.99 8.47
CA VAL A 27 -2.69 -8.99 7.01
C VAL A 27 -2.00 -7.79 6.38
N LEU A 28 -2.18 -6.59 6.92
CA LEU A 28 -1.54 -5.39 6.39
C LEU A 28 -0.01 -5.47 6.48
N VAL A 29 0.54 -5.90 7.62
CA VAL A 29 2.00 -6.05 7.79
C VAL A 29 2.56 -7.07 6.81
N MET A 30 1.88 -8.19 6.61
CA MET A 30 2.27 -9.20 5.64
C MET A 30 2.24 -8.65 4.21
N LEU A 31 1.20 -7.91 3.82
CA LEU A 31 1.08 -7.31 2.49
C LEU A 31 2.16 -6.26 2.23
N LEU A 32 2.42 -5.37 3.20
CA LEU A 32 3.50 -4.38 3.10
C LEU A 32 4.88 -5.05 3.01
N THR A 33 5.07 -6.17 3.72
CA THR A 33 6.31 -6.97 3.64
C THR A 33 6.47 -7.59 2.26
N ALA A 34 5.39 -8.16 1.70
CA ALA A 34 5.39 -8.72 0.35
C ALA A 34 5.63 -7.64 -0.71
N LEU A 35 5.03 -6.46 -0.55
CA LEU A 35 5.24 -5.32 -1.44
C LEU A 35 6.70 -4.84 -1.40
N ALA A 36 7.30 -4.71 -0.22
CA ALA A 36 8.70 -4.31 -0.07
C ALA A 36 9.67 -5.35 -0.68
N ALA A 37 9.34 -6.64 -0.58
CA ALA A 37 10.13 -7.69 -1.24
C ALA A 37 9.97 -7.67 -2.76
N ALA A 38 8.75 -7.42 -3.27
CA ALA A 38 8.47 -7.34 -4.69
C ALA A 38 9.04 -6.08 -5.35
N PHE A 39 9.20 -4.98 -4.61
CA PHE A 39 9.72 -3.70 -5.08
C PHE A 39 10.82 -3.17 -4.12
N PRO A 40 12.06 -3.67 -4.20
CA PRO A 40 13.15 -3.26 -3.31
C PRO A 40 13.53 -1.77 -3.43
N ASP A 41 13.27 -1.15 -4.58
CA ASP A 41 13.42 0.28 -4.83
C ASP A 41 12.10 1.07 -4.65
N GLY A 42 11.04 0.40 -4.17
CA GLY A 42 9.71 0.92 -3.98
C GLY A 42 9.67 2.09 -3.01
N ARG A 43 8.94 3.14 -3.37
CA ARG A 43 8.80 4.37 -2.59
C ARG A 43 7.36 4.85 -2.58
N HIS A 44 6.88 5.18 -1.39
CA HIS A 44 5.69 5.99 -1.20
C HIS A 44 6.11 7.45 -1.02
N THR A 45 5.47 8.35 -1.76
CA THR A 45 5.56 9.80 -1.56
C THR A 45 4.21 10.31 -1.13
N ILE A 46 4.17 11.06 -0.02
CA ILE A 46 2.96 11.79 0.39
C ILE A 46 2.96 13.11 -0.39
N GLU A 47 2.00 13.26 -1.29
CA GLU A 47 1.84 14.47 -2.11
C GLU A 47 1.02 15.53 -1.38
N ARG A 48 0.07 15.09 -0.54
CA ARG A 48 -0.71 15.98 0.32
C ARG A 48 -1.19 15.24 1.56
N LEU A 49 -1.13 15.91 2.69
CA LEU A 49 -1.73 15.48 3.96
C LEU A 49 -2.76 16.53 4.38
N THR A 50 -3.98 16.11 4.69
CA THR A 50 -5.06 16.99 5.13
C THR A 50 -5.71 16.40 6.37
N PRO A 51 -5.58 17.04 7.55
CA PRO A 51 -6.34 16.62 8.72
C PRO A 51 -7.84 16.65 8.45
N VAL A 52 -8.56 15.61 8.86
CA VAL A 52 -10.01 15.51 8.77
C VAL A 52 -10.53 15.26 10.18
N GLY A 53 -11.02 16.30 10.85
CA GLY A 53 -11.38 16.21 12.26
C GLY A 53 -10.17 16.13 13.19
N THR A 54 -10.39 15.63 14.41
CA THR A 54 -9.39 15.67 15.50
C THR A 54 -8.47 14.45 15.56
N ALA A 55 -8.84 13.37 14.86
CA ALA A 55 -8.17 12.07 14.97
C ALA A 55 -7.98 11.37 13.62
N GLU A 56 -8.31 12.02 12.49
CA GLU A 56 -8.15 11.44 11.17
C GLU A 56 -7.35 12.36 10.25
N ALA A 57 -6.73 11.75 9.24
CA ALA A 57 -6.06 12.47 8.17
C ALA A 57 -6.32 11.79 6.82
N LEU A 58 -6.57 12.61 5.81
CA LEU A 58 -6.60 12.22 4.41
C LEU A 58 -5.21 12.42 3.80
N LEU A 59 -4.66 11.35 3.23
CA LEU A 59 -3.37 11.31 2.56
C LEU A 59 -3.61 11.12 1.07
N TYR A 60 -3.04 11.98 0.25
CA TYR A 60 -2.82 11.71 -1.17
C TYR A 60 -1.38 11.27 -1.32
N ARG A 61 -1.18 10.12 -1.95
CA ARG A 61 0.14 9.54 -2.09
C ARG A 61 0.33 8.94 -3.46
N ARG A 62 1.60 8.76 -3.80
CA ARG A 62 2.04 8.08 -5.01
C ARG A 62 3.00 6.97 -4.63
N PHE A 63 2.83 5.80 -5.20
CA PHE A 63 3.80 4.71 -5.10
C PHE A 63 4.52 4.57 -6.43
N SER A 64 5.84 4.41 -6.38
CA SER A 64 6.63 4.03 -7.56
C SER A 64 7.67 2.98 -7.20
N GLY A 65 7.93 2.03 -8.10
CA GLY A 65 8.97 1.02 -7.90
C GLY A 65 9.17 0.15 -9.14
N THR A 66 10.21 -0.67 -9.11
CA THR A 66 10.53 -1.65 -10.15
C THR A 66 10.32 -3.05 -9.59
N ALA A 67 9.50 -3.87 -10.26
CA ALA A 67 9.26 -5.23 -9.82
C ALA A 67 10.56 -6.06 -9.89
N PHE A 68 10.92 -6.73 -8.80
CA PHE A 68 12.12 -7.55 -8.70
C PHE A 68 11.97 -8.93 -9.35
N LEU A 69 13.10 -9.60 -9.60
CA LEU A 69 13.15 -10.97 -10.11
C LEU A 69 12.41 -11.93 -9.16
N GLY A 70 11.43 -12.66 -9.67
CA GLY A 70 10.54 -13.53 -8.90
C GLY A 70 9.10 -13.01 -8.77
N ALA A 71 8.84 -11.75 -9.12
CA ALA A 71 7.49 -11.24 -9.28
C ALA A 71 6.94 -11.55 -10.70
N VAL A 72 5.61 -11.69 -10.82
CA VAL A 72 4.91 -11.98 -12.10
C VAL A 72 5.20 -10.92 -13.20
N ALA A 73 5.64 -9.72 -12.81
CA ALA A 73 5.95 -8.62 -13.71
C ALA A 73 7.40 -8.12 -13.58
N ALA A 74 8.36 -9.01 -13.29
CA ALA A 74 9.77 -8.65 -13.07
C ALA A 74 10.32 -7.68 -14.14
N GLY A 75 11.02 -6.64 -13.69
CA GLY A 75 11.57 -5.56 -14.53
C GLY A 75 10.58 -4.47 -14.92
N ALA A 76 9.28 -4.64 -14.69
CA ALA A 76 8.29 -3.60 -14.96
C ALA A 76 8.38 -2.49 -13.92
N ARG A 77 8.39 -1.23 -14.41
CA ARG A 77 8.20 -0.06 -13.56
C ARG A 77 6.70 0.11 -13.31
N VAL A 78 6.36 0.26 -12.04
CA VAL A 78 5.01 0.56 -11.57
C VAL A 78 5.01 1.96 -10.99
N ASP A 79 3.95 2.70 -11.29
CA ASP A 79 3.69 4.02 -10.72
C ASP A 79 2.17 4.23 -10.64
N PHE A 80 1.65 4.44 -9.45
CA PHE A 80 0.22 4.66 -9.23
C PHE A 80 -0.06 5.62 -8.07
N ALA A 81 -1.15 6.36 -8.21
CA ALA A 81 -1.67 7.22 -7.16
C ALA A 81 -2.59 6.42 -6.22
N GLY A 82 -2.68 6.87 -4.98
CA GLY A 82 -3.64 6.37 -4.01
C GLY A 82 -4.08 7.47 -3.06
N THR A 83 -5.20 7.22 -2.39
CA THR A 83 -5.70 8.07 -1.32
C THR A 83 -6.05 7.20 -0.13
N ASP A 84 -5.62 7.63 1.05
CA ASP A 84 -5.78 6.92 2.31
C ASP A 84 -6.46 7.85 3.32
N LEU A 85 -7.52 7.39 3.99
CA LEU A 85 -8.07 8.02 5.19
C LEU A 85 -7.61 7.18 6.39
N SER A 86 -6.76 7.75 7.23
CA SER A 86 -6.21 7.07 8.40
C SER A 86 -6.77 7.70 9.67
N ALA A 87 -7.24 6.86 10.59
CA ALA A 87 -7.58 7.24 11.96
C ALA A 87 -6.42 6.92 12.89
N ALA A 88 -6.19 7.77 13.89
CA ALA A 88 -5.16 7.58 14.91
C ALA A 88 -5.66 7.94 16.31
N GLY A 89 -5.17 7.21 17.31
CA GLY A 89 -5.47 7.42 18.72
C GLY A 89 -4.32 6.91 19.59
N SER A 90 -4.07 7.56 20.72
CA SER A 90 -3.03 7.13 21.69
C SER A 90 -1.64 6.87 21.08
N GLY A 91 -1.29 7.59 20.01
CA GLY A 91 0.01 7.48 19.32
C GLY A 91 0.12 6.35 18.30
N ALA A 92 -0.98 5.66 17.96
CA ALA A 92 -1.02 4.61 16.95
C ALA A 92 -2.16 4.83 15.94
N PHE A 93 -2.00 4.29 14.73
CA PHE A 93 -3.09 4.20 13.75
C PHE A 93 -4.07 3.11 14.17
N THR A 94 -5.35 3.46 14.19
CA THR A 94 -6.44 2.60 14.67
C THR A 94 -7.31 2.08 13.52
N ALA A 95 -7.39 2.81 12.40
CA ALA A 95 -8.10 2.33 11.23
C ALA A 95 -7.58 2.96 9.94
N GLN A 96 -7.84 2.29 8.82
CA GLN A 96 -7.64 2.87 7.50
C GLN A 96 -8.80 2.57 6.54
N ARG A 97 -8.98 3.49 5.60
CA ARG A 97 -9.62 3.25 4.30
C ARG A 97 -8.64 3.67 3.23
N HIS A 98 -8.49 2.87 2.18
CA HIS A 98 -7.60 3.21 1.07
C HIS A 98 -8.24 2.89 -0.27
N VAL A 99 -7.93 3.72 -1.26
CA VAL A 99 -8.28 3.52 -2.67
C VAL A 99 -7.03 3.74 -3.50
N GLU A 100 -6.75 2.82 -4.41
CA GLU A 100 -5.60 2.86 -5.32
C GLU A 100 -6.08 2.92 -6.76
N ASP A 101 -5.40 3.71 -7.59
CA ASP A 101 -5.64 3.73 -9.02
C ASP A 101 -4.95 2.54 -9.70
N LEU A 102 -5.54 1.35 -9.53
CA LEU A 102 -5.04 0.13 -10.15
C LEU A 102 -5.30 0.10 -11.68
N LEU A 103 -6.19 0.94 -12.19
CA LEU A 103 -6.47 1.04 -13.63
C LEU A 103 -5.28 1.62 -14.38
N THR A 104 -4.69 2.70 -13.87
CA THR A 104 -3.45 3.26 -14.44
C THR A 104 -2.30 2.26 -14.44
N LEU A 105 -2.27 1.35 -13.46
CA LEU A 105 -1.34 0.24 -13.33
C LEU A 105 -1.46 -0.76 -14.49
N THR A 106 -2.69 -1.09 -14.90
CA THR A 106 -2.93 -2.00 -16.05
C THR A 106 -2.69 -1.37 -17.42
N GLY A 107 -2.68 -0.03 -17.49
CA GLY A 107 -2.35 0.74 -18.68
C GLY A 107 -0.87 1.10 -18.83
N GLN A 108 -0.02 0.80 -17.84
CA GLN A 108 1.41 1.12 -17.93
C GLN A 108 2.10 0.28 -19.02
N PRO A 109 3.03 0.87 -19.80
CA PRO A 109 3.80 0.14 -20.78
C PRO A 109 4.54 -1.02 -20.11
N ARG A 110 4.25 -2.26 -20.53
CA ARG A 110 5.07 -3.40 -20.13
C ARG A 110 6.46 -3.21 -20.74
N PRO A 111 7.54 -3.61 -20.05
CA PRO A 111 8.86 -3.59 -20.65
C PRO A 111 8.81 -4.34 -21.98
N HIS A 112 9.25 -3.68 -23.06
CA HIS A 112 9.48 -4.38 -24.31
C HIS A 112 10.55 -5.44 -24.04
N HIS A 113 10.21 -6.72 -24.27
CA HIS A 113 11.22 -7.75 -24.42
C HIS A 113 12.08 -7.40 -25.64
N THR A 114 13.18 -6.68 -25.42
CA THR A 114 14.20 -6.47 -26.46
C THR A 114 15.20 -7.62 -26.40
N GLY A 115 15.09 -8.54 -27.38
CA GLY A 115 16.11 -9.52 -27.79
C GLY A 115 16.14 -10.78 -26.92
N SER A 116 15.75 -11.96 -27.41
CA SER A 116 16.31 -12.83 -28.47
C SER A 116 17.33 -13.83 -27.93
#